data_AF-A0A8C2GAG3-F1
#
_entry.id   AF-A0A8C2GAG3-F1
#
_cell.length_a   1.000
_cell.length_b   1.000
_cell.length_c   1.000
_cell.angle_alpha   90.00
_cell.angle_beta   90.00
_cell.angle_gamma   90.00
#
_symmetry.space_group_name_H-M   'P 1'
#
loop_
_entity.id
_entity.type
_entity.pdbx_description
1 polymer ?
#
loop_
_entity_poly.entity_id
_entity_poly.type
_entity_poly.pdbx_seq_one_letter_code
_entity_poly.pdbx_strand_id
1 'polypeptide(L)'
;MSLVPTPSPTVVDQTTLMKKYLQFVAALTDNNTPDETKLKMMQEVSENFENVTSSPQYSTFLEHIIPRFLTFLQDGEVQFLQEKPTQQLRKLVLEIIHRIPTNEHLRTHAKNILSVMFRFLEIESEENVLICLRIIIELHKQFRPPISQEIHHFLDFVKQIYKELPKVVTRYFENPQVIAENTVPSPEMVGMITSVLVKTAPEREDSETRTVSTNSSRPVQNPH
;
A
#
# COMPACT_ATOMS: atom_id res chain seq x y z
N MET A 1 12.49 -54.25 16.91
CA MET A 1 12.92 -52.85 17.05
C MET A 1 12.70 -52.17 15.71
N SER A 2 11.79 -51.20 15.63
CA SER A 2 11.53 -50.47 14.38
C SER A 2 12.61 -49.41 14.22
N LEU A 3 13.39 -49.48 13.14
CA LEU A 3 14.36 -48.44 12.77
C LEU A 3 13.58 -47.16 12.45
N VAL A 4 13.69 -46.16 13.33
CA VAL A 4 13.23 -44.80 13.03
C VAL A 4 14.21 -44.22 12.02
N PRO A 5 13.76 -43.81 10.81
CA PRO A 5 14.66 -43.21 9.83
C PRO A 5 15.18 -41.89 10.39
N THR A 6 16.50 -41.73 10.48
CA THR A 6 17.12 -40.44 10.76
C THR A 6 16.85 -39.49 9.58
N PRO A 7 16.36 -38.26 9.83
CA PRO A 7 16.05 -37.33 8.77
C PRO A 7 17.32 -36.93 8.01
N SER A 8 17.25 -36.93 6.67
CA SER A 8 18.34 -36.49 5.78
C SER A 8 18.66 -35.00 6.00
N PRO A 9 19.94 -34.57 5.86
CA PRO A 9 20.39 -33.23 6.21
C PRO A 9 19.63 -32.10 5.49
N THR A 10 19.20 -32.32 4.24
CA THR A 10 18.35 -31.40 3.47
C THR A 10 16.95 -31.19 4.06
N VAL A 11 16.39 -32.20 4.73
CA VAL A 11 15.06 -32.14 5.36
C VAL A 11 15.12 -31.38 6.71
N VAL A 12 16.24 -31.50 7.43
CA VAL A 12 16.48 -30.77 8.68
C VAL A 12 16.63 -29.26 8.42
N ASP A 13 17.27 -28.89 7.32
CA ASP A 13 17.44 -27.50 6.89
C ASP A 13 16.10 -26.83 6.53
N GLN A 14 15.28 -27.50 5.70
CA GLN A 14 13.93 -27.00 5.38
C GLN A 14 13.04 -26.84 6.61
N THR A 15 13.08 -27.77 7.56
CA THR A 15 12.27 -27.67 8.78
C THR A 15 12.68 -26.46 9.63
N THR A 16 13.97 -26.14 9.67
CA THR A 16 14.48 -24.96 10.38
C THR A 16 14.04 -23.68 9.69
N LEU A 17 14.09 -23.64 8.36
CA LEU A 17 13.63 -22.53 7.55
C LEU A 17 12.13 -22.25 7.76
N MET A 18 11.30 -23.29 7.73
CA MET A 18 9.86 -23.18 7.97
C MET A 18 9.55 -22.60 9.35
N LYS A 19 10.27 -23.05 10.40
CA LYS A 19 10.15 -22.49 11.74
C LYS A 19 10.54 -21.01 11.80
N LYS A 20 11.62 -20.62 11.12
CA LYS A 20 12.06 -19.22 11.00
C LYS A 20 10.95 -18.36 10.38
N TYR A 21 10.35 -18.80 9.27
CA TYR A 21 9.28 -18.04 8.61
C TYR A 21 8.00 -17.96 9.44
N LEU A 22 7.64 -19.03 10.16
CA LEU A 22 6.52 -18.96 11.10
C LEU A 22 6.76 -17.92 12.21
N GLN A 23 7.99 -17.78 12.71
CA GLN A 23 8.36 -16.73 13.67
C GLN A 23 8.27 -15.34 13.05
N PHE A 24 8.73 -15.17 11.82
CA PHE A 24 8.63 -13.89 11.09
C PHE A 24 7.18 -13.47 10.89
N VAL A 25 6.31 -14.40 10.46
CA VAL A 25 4.89 -14.12 10.32
C VAL A 25 4.24 -13.85 11.68
N ALA A 26 4.73 -14.48 12.76
CA ALA A 26 4.25 -14.19 14.09
C ALA A 26 4.57 -12.77 14.58
N ALA A 27 5.69 -12.21 14.15
CA ALA A 27 6.09 -10.85 14.47
C ALA A 27 5.20 -9.79 13.80
N LEU A 28 4.45 -10.10 12.74
CA LEU A 28 3.53 -9.15 12.10
C LEU A 28 2.49 -8.58 13.06
N THR A 29 1.97 -9.42 13.93
CA THR A 29 0.94 -9.07 14.92
C THR A 29 1.52 -8.65 16.27
N ASP A 30 2.85 -8.54 16.39
CA ASP A 30 3.51 -8.06 17.59
C ASP A 30 3.67 -6.53 17.54
N ASN A 31 3.07 -5.84 18.52
CA ASN A 31 3.14 -4.39 18.63
C ASN A 31 4.52 -3.88 19.09
N ASN A 32 5.37 -4.76 19.63
CA ASN A 32 6.72 -4.38 20.08
C ASN A 32 7.75 -4.39 18.96
N THR A 33 7.43 -5.05 17.83
CA THR A 33 8.34 -5.12 16.69
C THR A 33 8.12 -3.91 15.77
N PRO A 34 9.16 -3.11 15.45
CA PRO A 34 9.03 -1.97 14.53
C PRO A 34 8.63 -2.40 13.12
N ASP A 35 7.87 -1.56 12.42
CA ASP A 35 7.36 -1.86 11.07
C ASP A 35 8.48 -2.08 10.04
N GLU A 36 9.59 -1.36 10.14
CA GLU A 36 10.76 -1.60 9.28
C GLU A 36 11.35 -3.01 9.47
N THR A 37 11.35 -3.50 10.72
CA THR A 37 11.82 -4.85 11.04
C THR A 37 10.87 -5.90 10.49
N LYS A 38 9.55 -5.70 10.69
CA LYS A 38 8.50 -6.56 10.10
C LYS A 38 8.61 -6.61 8.57
N LEU A 39 8.87 -5.46 7.93
CA LEU A 39 9.04 -5.35 6.49
C LEU A 39 10.22 -6.19 5.99
N LYS A 40 11.40 -6.06 6.61
CA LYS A 40 12.57 -6.89 6.27
C LYS A 40 12.30 -8.38 6.43
N MET A 41 11.63 -8.77 7.52
CA MET A 41 11.24 -10.16 7.76
C MET A 41 10.29 -10.68 6.67
N MET A 42 9.28 -9.92 6.27
CA MET A 42 8.35 -10.32 5.21
C MET A 42 8.96 -10.30 3.81
N GLN A 43 9.92 -9.42 3.56
CA GLN A 43 10.69 -9.44 2.32
C GLN A 43 11.44 -10.76 2.18
N GLU A 44 12.09 -11.21 3.26
CA GLU A 44 12.79 -12.50 3.26
C GLU A 44 11.82 -13.68 3.02
N VAL A 45 10.63 -13.66 3.63
CA VAL A 45 9.59 -14.67 3.37
C VAL A 45 9.14 -14.65 1.90
N SER A 46 8.93 -13.46 1.34
CA SER A 46 8.47 -13.28 -0.04
C SER A 46 9.52 -13.77 -1.05
N GLU A 47 10.78 -13.40 -0.87
CA GLU A 47 11.88 -13.80 -1.76
C GLU A 47 12.06 -15.32 -1.81
N ASN A 48 11.86 -15.98 -0.67
CA ASN A 48 12.04 -17.43 -0.54
C ASN A 48 10.74 -18.22 -0.59
N PHE A 49 9.63 -17.59 -0.99
CA PHE A 49 8.30 -18.19 -0.91
C PHE A 49 8.16 -19.47 -1.75
N GLU A 50 8.91 -19.60 -2.85
CA GLU A 50 8.91 -20.80 -3.69
C GLU A 50 9.39 -22.05 -2.92
N ASN A 51 10.38 -21.89 -2.04
CA ASN A 51 10.90 -22.96 -1.18
C ASN A 51 9.82 -23.45 -0.21
N VAL A 52 8.97 -22.53 0.27
CA VAL A 52 7.83 -22.84 1.14
C VAL A 52 6.78 -23.64 0.37
N THR A 53 6.43 -23.21 -0.84
CA THR A 53 5.41 -23.89 -1.67
C THR A 53 5.81 -25.30 -2.11
N SER A 54 7.11 -25.56 -2.17
CA SER A 54 7.66 -26.88 -2.52
C SER A 54 7.85 -27.80 -1.29
N SER A 55 7.63 -27.29 -0.08
CA SER A 55 7.87 -28.04 1.15
C SER A 55 6.73 -29.02 1.45
N PRO A 56 7.02 -30.23 1.99
CA PRO A 56 5.99 -31.13 2.52
C PRO A 56 5.16 -30.52 3.65
N GLN A 57 5.68 -29.49 4.34
CA GLN A 57 4.99 -28.80 5.44
C GLN A 57 4.09 -27.65 4.97
N TYR A 58 3.97 -27.43 3.65
CA TYR A 58 3.24 -26.30 3.07
C TYR A 58 1.80 -26.17 3.58
N SER A 59 1.04 -27.28 3.66
CA SER A 59 -0.35 -27.25 4.14
C SER A 59 -0.44 -26.70 5.58
N THR A 60 0.37 -27.26 6.48
CA THR A 60 0.43 -26.81 7.88
C THR A 60 0.93 -25.38 7.98
N PHE A 61 1.85 -24.97 7.10
CA PHE A 61 2.31 -23.59 7.06
C PHE A 61 1.16 -22.63 6.72
N LEU A 62 0.36 -22.93 5.69
CA LEU A 62 -0.80 -22.12 5.32
C LEU A 62 -1.80 -21.95 6.47
N GLU A 63 -2.07 -23.03 7.21
CA GLU A 63 -2.97 -23.00 8.38
C GLU A 63 -2.55 -21.98 9.43
N HIS A 64 -1.24 -21.73 9.58
CA HIS A 64 -0.72 -20.79 10.55
C HIS A 64 -0.57 -19.37 9.99
N ILE A 65 -0.17 -19.22 8.73
CA ILE A 65 0.16 -17.91 8.17
C ILE A 65 -1.05 -17.14 7.66
N ILE A 66 -2.04 -17.81 7.08
CA ILE A 66 -3.20 -17.12 6.50
C ILE A 66 -3.98 -16.36 7.58
N PRO A 67 -4.34 -16.97 8.73
CA PRO A 67 -5.04 -16.24 9.78
C PRO A 67 -4.26 -15.03 10.29
N ARG A 68 -2.92 -15.12 10.39
CA ARG A 68 -2.06 -14.02 10.83
C ARG A 68 -1.98 -12.90 9.81
N PHE A 69 -1.85 -13.23 8.52
CA PHE A 69 -1.90 -12.24 7.44
C PHE A 69 -3.23 -11.50 7.42
N LEU A 70 -4.35 -12.24 7.51
CA LEU A 70 -5.67 -11.63 7.55
C LEU A 70 -5.85 -10.75 8.80
N THR A 71 -5.43 -11.22 9.99
CA THR A 71 -5.48 -10.43 11.24
C THR A 71 -4.68 -9.14 11.10
N PHE A 72 -3.43 -9.22 10.65
CA PHE A 72 -2.57 -8.05 10.44
C PHE A 72 -3.22 -7.03 9.47
N LEU A 73 -3.76 -7.50 8.35
CA LEU A 73 -4.43 -6.64 7.37
C LEU A 73 -5.73 -6.06 7.94
N GLN A 74 -6.50 -6.82 8.72
CA GLN A 74 -7.81 -6.40 9.22
C GLN A 74 -7.72 -5.41 10.38
N ASP A 75 -6.80 -5.63 11.30
CA ASP A 75 -6.65 -4.85 12.53
C ASP A 75 -5.73 -3.62 12.34
N GLY A 76 -4.83 -3.68 11.35
CA GLY A 76 -3.96 -2.56 11.03
C GLY A 76 -4.69 -1.41 10.32
N GLU A 77 -4.27 -0.17 10.60
CA GLU A 77 -4.80 1.01 9.92
C GLU A 77 -4.44 1.02 8.43
N VAL A 78 -5.37 1.47 7.60
CA VAL A 78 -5.13 1.73 6.17
C VAL A 78 -4.09 2.85 6.03
N GLN A 79 -3.16 2.69 5.09
CA GLN A 79 -2.14 3.69 4.81
C GLN A 79 -2.16 4.09 3.34
N PHE A 80 -2.13 5.41 3.09
CA PHE A 80 -2.16 5.98 1.74
C PHE A 80 -0.81 6.56 1.29
N LEU A 81 0.16 6.67 2.20
CA LEU A 81 1.50 7.16 1.90
C LEU A 81 2.43 5.99 1.57
N GLN A 82 2.83 5.86 0.31
CA GLN A 82 3.66 4.76 -0.20
C GLN A 82 5.03 4.65 0.49
N GLU A 83 5.60 5.77 0.93
CA GLU A 83 6.89 5.83 1.63
C GLU A 83 6.84 5.21 3.04
N LYS A 84 5.65 5.04 3.64
CA LYS A 84 5.53 4.48 4.98
C LYS A 84 5.84 2.98 4.98
N PRO A 85 6.73 2.49 5.88
CA PRO A 85 7.00 1.07 6.02
C PRO A 85 5.74 0.22 6.25
N THR A 86 4.77 0.76 7.01
CA THR A 86 3.47 0.11 7.25
C THR A 86 2.70 -0.11 5.94
N GLN A 87 2.71 0.85 5.00
CA GLN A 87 2.03 0.68 3.70
C GLN A 87 2.74 -0.35 2.84
N GLN A 88 4.07 -0.30 2.78
CA GLN A 88 4.88 -1.29 2.06
C GLN A 88 4.65 -2.70 2.62
N LEU A 89 4.51 -2.83 3.93
CA LEU A 89 4.21 -4.09 4.60
C LEU A 89 2.82 -4.62 4.23
N ARG A 90 1.78 -3.78 4.28
CA ARG A 90 0.40 -4.14 3.85
C ARG A 90 0.39 -4.66 2.41
N LYS A 91 1.00 -3.90 1.50
CA LYS A 91 1.13 -4.27 0.08
C LYS A 91 1.86 -5.60 -0.09
N LEU A 92 2.98 -5.78 0.58
CA LEU A 92 3.78 -7.01 0.50
C LEU A 92 3.01 -8.23 1.00
N VAL A 93 2.25 -8.12 2.10
CA VAL A 93 1.42 -9.23 2.60
C VAL A 93 0.33 -9.61 1.58
N LEU A 94 -0.32 -8.63 0.93
CA LEU A 94 -1.28 -8.90 -0.16
C LEU A 94 -0.60 -9.57 -1.36
N GLU A 95 0.60 -9.13 -1.74
CA GLU A 95 1.38 -9.76 -2.82
C GLU A 95 1.76 -11.21 -2.50
N ILE A 96 2.14 -11.50 -1.25
CA ILE A 96 2.42 -12.87 -0.80
C ILE A 96 1.15 -13.72 -0.90
N ILE A 97 0.00 -13.22 -0.42
CA ILE A 97 -1.30 -13.93 -0.54
C ILE A 97 -1.62 -14.24 -2.00
N HIS A 98 -1.40 -13.27 -2.89
CA HIS A 98 -1.63 -13.45 -4.34
C HIS A 98 -0.69 -14.49 -4.96
N ARG A 99 0.51 -14.68 -4.42
CA ARG A 99 1.48 -15.70 -4.89
C ARG A 99 1.19 -17.11 -4.38
N ILE A 100 0.24 -17.30 -3.45
CA ILE A 100 -0.10 -18.64 -2.94
C ILE A 100 -0.73 -19.49 -4.05
N PRO A 101 -0.17 -20.68 -4.36
CA PRO A 101 -0.78 -21.59 -5.34
C PRO A 101 -2.24 -21.93 -5.01
N THR A 102 -3.12 -21.82 -6.01
CA THR A 102 -4.57 -22.07 -5.87
C THR A 102 -4.90 -23.57 -5.94
N ASN A 103 -4.39 -24.32 -4.97
CA ASN A 103 -4.58 -25.76 -4.83
C ASN A 103 -5.59 -26.11 -3.70
N GLU A 104 -5.80 -27.41 -3.46
CA GLU A 104 -6.73 -27.89 -2.44
C GLU A 104 -6.37 -27.46 -1.01
N HIS A 105 -5.08 -27.23 -0.71
CA HIS A 105 -4.66 -26.72 0.60
C HIS A 105 -5.14 -25.28 0.82
N LEU A 106 -5.13 -24.44 -0.23
CA LEU A 106 -5.65 -23.07 -0.15
C LEU A 106 -7.19 -23.03 -0.10
N ARG A 107 -7.87 -24.01 -0.71
CA ARG A 107 -9.34 -24.04 -0.83
C ARG A 107 -10.05 -23.85 0.52
N THR A 108 -9.54 -24.45 1.59
CA THR A 108 -10.10 -24.35 2.95
C THR A 108 -10.09 -22.93 3.51
N HIS A 109 -9.19 -22.07 3.01
CA HIS A 109 -9.02 -20.69 3.44
C HIS A 109 -9.66 -19.67 2.48
N ALA A 110 -10.01 -20.09 1.26
CA ALA A 110 -10.45 -19.20 0.18
C ALA A 110 -11.64 -18.32 0.58
N LYS A 111 -12.60 -18.85 1.35
CA LYS A 111 -13.76 -18.07 1.84
C LYS A 111 -13.34 -16.88 2.70
N ASN A 112 -12.42 -17.11 3.65
CA ASN A 112 -11.96 -16.07 4.56
C ASN A 112 -11.13 -15.01 3.81
N ILE A 113 -10.29 -15.45 2.87
CA ILE A 113 -9.51 -14.55 2.01
C ILE A 113 -10.47 -13.67 1.20
N LEU A 114 -11.44 -14.27 0.50
CA LEU A 114 -12.40 -13.53 -0.33
C LEU A 114 -13.19 -12.49 0.49
N SER A 115 -13.66 -12.86 1.68
CA SER A 115 -14.40 -11.96 2.56
C SER A 115 -13.58 -10.69 2.89
N VAL A 116 -12.30 -10.85 3.21
CA VAL A 116 -11.40 -9.73 3.49
C VAL A 116 -11.10 -8.91 2.23
N MET A 117 -10.82 -9.58 1.10
CA MET A 117 -10.50 -8.88 -0.15
C MET A 117 -11.67 -8.03 -0.65
N PHE A 118 -12.92 -8.50 -0.55
CA PHE A 118 -14.10 -7.71 -0.94
C PHE A 118 -14.24 -6.46 -0.08
N ARG A 119 -14.06 -6.58 1.24
CA ARG A 119 -14.08 -5.41 2.15
C ARG A 119 -13.01 -4.38 1.77
N PHE A 120 -11.83 -4.83 1.37
CA PHE A 120 -10.72 -3.96 1.02
C PHE A 120 -10.92 -3.15 -0.24
N LEU A 121 -11.83 -3.53 -1.14
CA LEU A 121 -12.13 -2.76 -2.34
C LEU A 121 -12.67 -1.34 -2.03
N GLU A 122 -13.23 -1.13 -0.84
CA GLU A 122 -13.83 0.15 -0.44
C GLU A 122 -12.89 1.03 0.39
N ILE A 123 -11.92 0.44 1.09
CA ILE A 123 -11.17 1.13 2.15
C ILE A 123 -9.66 1.19 1.92
N GLU A 124 -9.09 0.32 1.08
CA GLU A 124 -7.65 0.30 0.82
C GLU A 124 -7.20 1.35 -0.22
N SER A 125 -5.89 1.58 -0.28
CA SER A 125 -5.29 2.39 -1.34
C SER A 125 -5.41 1.71 -2.70
N GLU A 126 -5.35 2.49 -3.80
CA GLU A 126 -5.51 1.98 -5.17
C GLU A 126 -4.58 0.80 -5.47
N GLU A 127 -3.31 0.88 -5.07
CA GLU A 127 -2.33 -0.19 -5.28
C GLU A 127 -2.75 -1.51 -4.62
N ASN A 128 -3.25 -1.41 -3.38
CA ASN A 128 -3.70 -2.57 -2.61
C ASN A 128 -5.02 -3.12 -3.17
N VAL A 129 -5.94 -2.25 -3.58
CA VAL A 129 -7.21 -2.62 -4.23
C VAL A 129 -6.95 -3.42 -5.53
N LEU A 130 -5.97 -3.01 -6.34
CA LEU A 130 -5.60 -3.74 -7.55
C LEU A 130 -5.13 -5.17 -7.26
N ILE A 131 -4.37 -5.37 -6.18
CA ILE A 131 -3.94 -6.71 -5.76
C ILE A 131 -5.13 -7.51 -5.23
N CYS A 132 -6.01 -6.90 -4.43
CA CYS A 132 -7.24 -7.53 -3.93
C CYS A 132 -8.11 -8.03 -5.08
N LEU A 133 -8.30 -7.24 -6.14
CA LEU A 133 -9.04 -7.64 -7.34
C LEU A 133 -8.41 -8.87 -8.02
N ARG A 134 -7.08 -8.91 -8.15
CA ARG A 134 -6.38 -10.07 -8.73
C ARG A 134 -6.58 -11.33 -7.92
N ILE A 135 -6.49 -11.23 -6.59
CA ILE A 135 -6.76 -12.35 -5.67
C ILE A 135 -8.20 -12.84 -5.85
N ILE A 136 -9.18 -11.92 -5.84
CA ILE A 136 -10.60 -12.26 -6.03
C ILE A 136 -10.80 -13.00 -7.36
N ILE A 137 -10.27 -12.47 -8.45
CA ILE A 137 -10.41 -13.07 -9.79
C ILE A 137 -9.83 -14.49 -9.81
N GLU A 138 -8.60 -14.68 -9.33
CA GLU A 138 -7.93 -15.99 -9.41
C GLU A 138 -8.63 -17.04 -8.54
N LEU A 139 -9.08 -16.67 -7.33
CA LEU A 139 -9.85 -17.57 -6.46
C LEU A 139 -11.21 -17.94 -7.06
N HIS A 140 -11.90 -17.00 -7.70
CA HIS A 140 -13.18 -17.29 -8.37
C HIS A 140 -13.01 -18.16 -9.61
N LYS A 141 -11.97 -17.91 -10.40
CA LYS A 141 -11.61 -18.70 -11.59
C LYS A 141 -11.32 -20.15 -11.21
N GLN A 142 -10.53 -20.37 -10.17
CA GLN A 142 -10.10 -21.70 -9.76
C GLN A 142 -11.17 -22.48 -9.01
N PHE A 143 -11.76 -21.87 -7.97
CA PHE A 143 -12.61 -22.59 -7.04
C PHE A 143 -14.10 -22.51 -7.36
N ARG A 144 -14.51 -21.55 -8.20
CA ARG A 144 -15.91 -21.28 -8.56
C ARG A 144 -16.84 -21.29 -7.35
N PRO A 145 -16.54 -20.46 -6.32
CA PRO A 145 -17.38 -20.40 -5.13
C PRO A 145 -18.80 -19.95 -5.52
N PRO A 146 -19.83 -20.36 -4.76
CA PRO A 146 -21.18 -19.90 -4.99
C PRO A 146 -21.28 -18.39 -4.82
N ILE A 147 -22.26 -17.78 -5.48
CA ILE A 147 -22.53 -16.34 -5.33
C ILE A 147 -22.84 -16.05 -3.86
N SER A 148 -22.10 -15.09 -3.30
CA SER A 148 -22.23 -14.69 -1.90
C SER A 148 -22.74 -13.25 -1.79
N GLN A 149 -23.13 -12.85 -0.57
CA GLN A 149 -23.63 -11.48 -0.32
C GLN A 149 -22.55 -10.43 -0.59
N GLU A 150 -21.27 -10.74 -0.38
CA GLU A 150 -20.15 -9.85 -0.66
C GLU A 150 -20.09 -9.44 -2.14
N ILE A 151 -20.46 -10.33 -3.07
CA ILE A 151 -20.52 -10.00 -4.51
C ILE A 151 -21.61 -8.98 -4.78
N HIS A 152 -22.78 -9.14 -4.14
CA HIS A 152 -23.88 -8.18 -4.30
C HIS A 152 -23.48 -6.79 -3.79
N HIS A 153 -22.88 -6.72 -2.60
CA HIS A 153 -22.36 -5.45 -2.06
C HIS A 153 -21.32 -4.82 -2.99
N PHE A 154 -20.37 -5.61 -3.51
CA PHE A 154 -19.39 -5.11 -4.46
C PHE A 154 -20.03 -4.53 -5.73
N LEU A 155 -21.02 -5.20 -6.32
CA LEU A 155 -21.71 -4.69 -7.51
C LEU A 155 -22.46 -3.39 -7.23
N ASP A 156 -23.08 -3.26 -6.06
CA ASP A 156 -23.76 -2.04 -5.66
C ASP A 156 -22.77 -0.89 -5.37
N PHE A 157 -21.62 -1.19 -4.77
CA PHE A 157 -20.52 -0.25 -4.63
C PHE A 157 -20.02 0.25 -5.98
N VAL A 158 -19.78 -0.63 -6.96
CA VAL A 158 -19.35 -0.24 -8.32
C VAL A 158 -20.40 0.66 -8.99
N LYS A 159 -21.70 0.32 -8.91
CA LYS A 159 -22.77 1.18 -9.43
C LYS A 159 -22.73 2.58 -8.79
N GLN A 160 -22.46 2.64 -7.49
CA GLN A 160 -22.37 3.90 -6.77
C GLN A 160 -21.17 4.73 -7.23
N ILE A 161 -20.00 4.13 -7.46
CA ILE A 161 -18.84 4.83 -8.05
C ILE A 161 -19.21 5.46 -9.40
N TYR A 162 -19.82 4.70 -10.31
CA TYR A 162 -20.21 5.23 -11.63
C TYR A 162 -21.26 6.35 -11.55
N LYS A 163 -22.15 6.28 -10.57
CA LYS A 163 -23.15 7.34 -10.33
C LYS A 163 -22.52 8.62 -9.80
N GLU A 164 -21.48 8.52 -8.97
CA GLU A 164 -20.79 9.67 -8.39
C GLU A 164 -19.68 10.23 -9.30
N LEU A 165 -19.22 9.45 -10.28
CA LEU A 165 -18.13 9.82 -11.19
C LEU A 165 -18.32 11.19 -11.87
N PRO A 166 -19.52 11.57 -12.41
CA PRO A 166 -19.69 12.90 -12.99
C PRO A 166 -19.41 14.03 -12.00
N LYS A 167 -19.79 13.87 -10.73
CA LYS A 167 -19.54 14.88 -9.69
C LYS A 167 -18.06 14.99 -9.37
N VAL A 168 -17.36 13.85 -9.32
CA VAL A 168 -15.91 13.81 -9.11
C VAL A 168 -15.20 14.49 -10.28
N VAL A 169 -15.57 14.18 -11.52
CA VAL A 169 -14.97 14.80 -12.72
C VAL A 169 -15.15 16.32 -12.69
N THR A 170 -16.37 16.83 -12.47
CA THR A 170 -16.61 18.28 -12.33
C THR A 170 -15.78 18.91 -11.22
N ARG A 171 -15.65 18.24 -10.06
CA ARG A 171 -14.87 18.77 -8.93
C ARG A 171 -13.37 18.89 -9.25
N TYR A 172 -12.79 17.94 -9.98
CA TYR A 172 -11.35 17.92 -10.21
C TYR A 172 -10.91 18.68 -11.46
N PHE A 173 -11.74 18.71 -12.51
CA PHE A 173 -11.35 19.30 -13.80
C PHE A 173 -12.03 20.65 -14.07
N GLU A 174 -13.26 20.87 -13.60
CA GLU A 174 -14.04 22.07 -13.94
C GLU A 174 -13.99 23.13 -12.84
N ASN A 175 -13.98 22.72 -11.56
CA ASN A 175 -13.88 23.61 -10.40
C ASN A 175 -12.77 23.16 -9.42
N PRO A 176 -11.49 23.16 -9.86
CA PRO A 176 -10.38 22.80 -8.98
C PRO A 176 -10.37 23.71 -7.75
N GLN A 177 -10.39 23.10 -6.57
CA GLN A 177 -10.35 23.82 -5.29
C GLN A 177 -8.96 24.46 -5.12
N VAL A 178 -8.91 25.79 -5.07
CA VAL A 178 -7.67 26.53 -4.84
C VAL A 178 -7.34 26.47 -3.34
N ILE A 179 -6.27 25.79 -2.98
CA ILE A 179 -5.76 25.81 -1.60
C ILE A 179 -5.07 27.15 -1.37
N ALA A 180 -5.50 27.90 -0.35
CA ALA A 180 -4.82 29.13 0.04
C ALA A 180 -3.38 28.85 0.47
N GLU A 181 -2.44 29.71 0.06
CA GLU A 181 -1.03 29.65 0.46
C GLU A 181 -0.91 29.54 2.00
N ASN A 182 -0.09 28.60 2.46
CA ASN A 182 0.15 28.25 3.88
C ASN A 182 -0.86 27.31 4.58
N THR A 183 -1.76 26.66 3.84
CA THR A 183 -2.63 25.63 4.43
C THR A 183 -2.06 24.23 4.18
N VAL A 184 -1.80 23.46 5.25
CA VAL A 184 -1.47 22.03 5.10
C VAL A 184 -2.71 21.32 4.55
N PRO A 185 -2.65 20.68 3.37
CA PRO A 185 -3.80 19.96 2.81
C PRO A 185 -4.21 18.83 3.78
N SER A 186 -5.51 18.62 3.96
CA SER A 186 -5.97 17.44 4.72
C SER A 186 -5.57 16.15 3.98
N PRO A 187 -5.46 15.00 4.65
CA PRO A 187 -5.13 13.72 4.01
C PRO A 187 -6.03 13.38 2.81
N GLU A 188 -7.28 13.84 2.83
CA GLU A 188 -8.25 13.68 1.74
C GLU A 188 -7.87 14.48 0.47
N MET A 189 -7.09 15.56 0.64
CA MET A 189 -6.64 16.45 -0.43
C MET A 189 -5.32 16.02 -1.07
N VAL A 190 -4.60 15.05 -0.49
CA VAL A 190 -3.27 14.62 -0.96
C VAL A 190 -3.35 13.97 -2.35
N GLY A 191 -4.51 13.46 -2.76
CA GLY A 191 -4.81 13.03 -4.14
C GLY A 191 -5.50 14.08 -5.02
N MET A 192 -5.73 15.31 -4.52
CA MET A 192 -6.43 16.41 -5.23
C MET A 192 -5.48 17.43 -5.88
N ILE A 193 -4.17 17.28 -5.72
CA ILE A 193 -3.19 18.25 -6.21
C ILE A 193 -2.74 17.85 -7.62
N THR A 194 -3.42 18.35 -8.65
CA THR A 194 -3.04 18.16 -10.07
C THR A 194 -2.00 19.15 -10.57
N SER A 195 -1.77 20.27 -9.86
CA SER A 195 -0.72 21.24 -10.19
C SER A 195 -0.33 22.11 -9.00
N VAL A 196 0.98 22.20 -8.71
CA VAL A 196 1.54 23.28 -7.88
C VAL A 196 1.84 24.44 -8.81
N LEU A 197 1.13 25.57 -8.66
CA LEU A 197 1.44 26.78 -9.42
C LEU A 197 2.71 27.42 -8.84
N VAL A 198 3.87 27.07 -9.39
CA VAL A 198 5.11 27.81 -9.11
C VAL A 198 5.00 29.17 -9.80
N LYS A 199 4.74 30.24 -9.05
CA LYS A 199 4.96 31.60 -9.54
C LYS A 199 6.46 31.79 -9.74
N THR A 200 6.92 31.78 -10.99
CA THR A 200 8.17 32.47 -11.35
C THR A 200 7.98 33.94 -10.99
N ALA A 201 8.82 34.45 -10.08
CA ALA A 201 8.74 35.80 -9.55
C ALA A 201 8.69 36.84 -10.69
N PRO A 202 7.90 37.93 -10.56
CA PRO A 202 7.99 39.05 -11.48
C PRO A 202 9.35 39.73 -11.28
N GLU A 203 9.97 40.16 -12.40
CA GLU A 203 11.22 40.92 -12.39
C GLU A 203 11.10 42.12 -11.42
N ARG A 204 12.12 42.29 -10.58
CA ARG A 204 12.21 43.41 -9.63
C ARG A 204 12.36 44.71 -10.41
N GLU A 205 11.36 45.59 -10.34
CA GLU A 205 11.59 47.01 -10.50
C GLU A 205 12.34 47.53 -9.27
N ASP A 206 13.65 47.73 -9.43
CA ASP A 206 14.47 48.38 -8.40
C ASP A 206 14.07 49.86 -8.29
N SER A 207 13.56 50.24 -7.12
CA SER A 207 13.46 51.64 -6.68
C SER A 207 13.81 51.71 -5.21
N GLU A 208 15.11 51.72 -4.90
CA GLU A 208 15.62 52.14 -3.60
C GLU A 208 15.97 53.63 -3.64
N THR A 209 15.26 54.42 -2.85
CA THR A 209 15.70 55.77 -2.46
C THR A 209 16.39 55.65 -1.10
N ARG A 210 17.70 55.91 -1.02
CA ARG A 210 18.33 56.28 0.25
C ARG A 210 19.43 57.32 0.02
N THR A 211 19.16 58.49 0.58
CA THR A 211 20.02 59.67 0.66
C THR A 211 21.37 59.39 1.34
N VAL A 212 22.48 59.79 0.69
CA VAL A 212 23.74 60.16 1.36
C VAL A 212 24.29 61.40 0.67
N SER A 213 24.49 62.46 1.46
CA SER A 213 25.06 63.74 1.08
C SER A 213 26.58 63.66 0.84
N THR A 214 27.09 64.26 -0.24
CA THR A 214 28.41 64.92 -0.24
C THR A 214 28.50 65.98 -1.36
N ASN A 215 28.93 67.16 -0.92
CA ASN A 215 29.46 68.32 -1.67
C ASN A 215 30.04 68.05 -3.07
N SER A 216 29.74 68.92 -4.04
CA SER A 216 30.64 70.02 -4.45
C SER A 216 30.21 70.63 -5.79
N SER A 217 29.97 71.95 -5.77
CA SER A 217 30.31 72.97 -6.79
C SER A 217 29.77 72.85 -8.23
N ARG A 218 28.84 73.77 -8.55
CA ARG A 218 28.61 74.43 -9.86
C ARG A 218 29.92 75.05 -10.45
N PRO A 219 29.96 75.64 -11.66
CA PRO A 219 28.91 75.85 -12.70
C PRO A 219 29.39 75.52 -14.14
N VAL A 220 28.51 75.46 -15.15
CA VAL A 220 28.70 75.96 -16.55
C VAL A 220 27.31 75.92 -17.21
N GLN A 221 26.59 77.04 -17.31
CA GLN A 221 26.53 78.01 -18.42
C GLN A 221 25.44 77.63 -19.45
N ASN A 222 24.50 78.57 -19.59
CA ASN A 222 23.24 78.51 -20.31
C ASN A 222 23.44 79.01 -21.78
N PRO A 223 22.40 79.20 -22.58
CA PRO A 223 21.95 78.30 -23.64
C PRO A 223 22.13 78.89 -25.05
N HIS A 224 21.95 78.07 -26.10
CA HIS A 224 21.16 78.40 -27.30
C HIS A 224 20.83 77.13 -28.08
#